data_AF-A0A2S2P236-F1
#
_entry.id   AF-A0A2S2P236-F1
#
_cell.length_a   1.000
_cell.length_b   1.000
_cell.length_c   1.000
_cell.angle_alpha   90.00
_cell.angle_beta   90.00
_cell.angle_gamma   90.00
#
_symmetry.space_group_name_H-M   'P 1'
#
loop_
_entity.id
_entity.type
_entity.pdbx_description
1 polymer ?
#
loop_
_entity_poly.entity_id
_entity_poly.type
_entity_poly.pdbx_seq_one_letter_code
_entity_poly.pdbx_strand_id
1 'polypeptide(L)'
;MHCVCQGVMKRLLEFWIKGKKPVRILEEKKDSISLSLFNLRKSVPSEFARLPRSLDDIEFWKATEFREFLLYTGVIVLKSNLSKEKYNHFLLLFVSIRILCSNEVCNKYNNLASKLIREFVESYSTIYGPQFINYNVHSLIHLPFFVRLYGPLDNFSAFKYENYLQTLKKSMKCCKYPLSEIKNKIISLECEELKTITPNKCILKYFKIDENLSNLELTFYHQITLKSNNYVICCKNIKNQFFILENDDIVIIKKIFKNNRDDVIKLLVVKLLSISDLFKLPVPSKLVGVFFVN
;
A
#
# COMPACT_ATOMS: atom_id res chain seq x y z
N MET A 1 -1.43 -3.35 11.43
CA MET A 1 -2.37 -4.34 10.84
C MET A 1 -3.71 -4.37 11.56
N HIS A 2 -3.76 -4.82 12.81
CA HIS A 2 -5.04 -5.02 13.53
C HIS A 2 -5.76 -3.73 13.91
N CYS A 3 -5.06 -2.74 14.48
CA CYS A 3 -5.68 -1.47 14.89
C CYS A 3 -6.30 -0.72 13.70
N VAL A 4 -5.51 -0.43 12.67
CA VAL A 4 -5.96 0.39 11.53
C VAL A 4 -6.75 -0.42 10.49
N CYS A 5 -6.17 -1.47 9.92
CA CYS A 5 -6.75 -2.15 8.75
C CYS A 5 -7.92 -3.07 9.14
N GLN A 6 -7.68 -4.06 10.00
CA GLN A 6 -8.74 -4.99 10.42
C GLN A 6 -9.66 -4.41 11.51
N GLY A 7 -9.24 -3.34 12.18
CA GLY A 7 -9.98 -2.71 13.27
C GLY A 7 -10.84 -1.57 12.75
N VAL A 8 -10.23 -0.44 12.43
CA VAL A 8 -10.96 0.77 12.04
C VAL A 8 -11.48 0.70 10.60
N MET A 9 -10.63 0.40 9.62
CA MET A 9 -11.03 0.42 8.20
C MET A 9 -12.11 -0.61 7.89
N LYS A 10 -11.92 -1.87 8.34
CA LYS A 10 -12.94 -2.92 8.21
C LYS A 10 -14.29 -2.48 8.79
N ARG A 11 -14.28 -1.91 9.99
CA ARG A 11 -15.50 -1.46 10.69
C ARG A 11 -16.19 -0.30 9.99
N LEU A 12 -15.44 0.66 9.45
CA LEU A 12 -16.02 1.74 8.63
C LEU A 12 -16.78 1.18 7.43
N LEU A 13 -16.18 0.22 6.72
CA LEU A 13 -16.83 -0.43 5.59
C LEU A 13 -18.05 -1.25 6.02
N GLU A 14 -17.97 -1.98 7.13
CA GLU A 14 -19.12 -2.71 7.69
C GLU A 14 -20.27 -1.77 8.03
N PHE A 15 -20.00 -0.57 8.56
CA PHE A 15 -21.04 0.43 8.78
C PHE A 15 -21.68 0.91 7.48
N TRP A 16 -20.87 1.16 6.45
CA TRP A 16 -21.39 1.62 5.17
C TRP A 16 -22.16 0.52 4.44
N ILE A 17 -21.77 -0.75 4.55
CA ILE A 17 -22.38 -1.85 3.78
C ILE A 17 -23.52 -2.53 4.56
N LYS A 18 -23.30 -2.83 5.84
CA LYS A 18 -24.18 -3.67 6.68
C LYS A 18 -24.80 -2.90 7.86
N GLY A 19 -24.45 -1.64 8.03
CA GLY A 19 -24.91 -0.83 9.16
C GLY A 19 -26.39 -0.46 9.12
N LYS A 20 -26.83 0.30 10.12
CA LYS A 20 -28.19 0.86 10.15
C LYS A 20 -28.35 1.95 9.09
N LYS A 21 -29.60 2.19 8.67
CA LYS A 21 -29.97 3.17 7.62
C LYS A 21 -29.26 4.55 7.67
N PRO A 22 -29.04 5.23 8.81
CA PRO A 22 -28.38 6.54 8.78
C PRO A 22 -26.93 6.48 8.30
N VAL A 23 -26.24 5.35 8.51
CA VAL A 23 -24.83 5.18 8.15
C VAL A 23 -24.66 4.40 6.85
N ARG A 24 -25.51 3.39 6.64
CA ARG A 24 -25.48 2.49 5.48
C ARG A 24 -25.73 3.23 4.17
N ILE A 25 -24.98 2.88 3.14
CA ILE A 25 -25.19 3.37 1.78
C ILE A 25 -26.31 2.58 1.10
N LEU A 26 -26.86 3.16 0.03
CA LEU A 26 -27.82 2.46 -0.82
C LEU A 26 -27.12 1.33 -1.60
N GLU A 27 -27.89 0.31 -1.97
CA GLU A 27 -27.34 -0.86 -2.67
C GLU A 27 -26.73 -0.47 -4.01
N GLU A 28 -27.33 0.47 -4.75
CA GLU A 28 -26.80 0.92 -6.05
C GLU A 28 -25.43 1.58 -5.89
N LYS A 29 -25.19 2.27 -4.77
CA LYS A 29 -23.88 2.88 -4.47
C LYS A 29 -22.85 1.82 -4.09
N LYS A 30 -23.26 0.78 -3.39
CA LYS A 30 -22.40 -0.37 -3.08
C LYS A 30 -21.98 -1.09 -4.37
N ASP A 31 -22.93 -1.34 -5.28
CA ASP A 31 -22.65 -1.93 -6.59
C ASP A 31 -21.72 -1.07 -7.43
N SER A 32 -21.94 0.26 -7.42
CA SER A 32 -21.04 1.22 -8.07
C SER A 32 -19.60 1.15 -7.52
N ILE A 33 -19.44 1.04 -6.19
CA ILE A 33 -18.12 0.87 -5.58
C ILE A 33 -17.49 -0.46 -6.03
N SER A 34 -18.23 -1.56 -5.97
CA SER A 34 -17.75 -2.88 -6.38
C SER A 34 -17.31 -2.92 -7.85
N LEU A 35 -18.11 -2.32 -8.75
CA LEU A 35 -17.77 -2.18 -10.17
C LEU A 35 -16.51 -1.32 -10.36
N SER A 36 -16.40 -0.21 -9.62
CA SER A 36 -15.23 0.67 -9.67
C SER A 36 -13.96 -0.07 -9.19
N LEU A 37 -14.05 -0.84 -8.09
CA LEU A 37 -12.96 -1.68 -7.61
C LEU A 37 -12.55 -2.71 -8.66
N PHE A 38 -13.52 -3.37 -9.32
CA PHE A 38 -13.23 -4.32 -10.40
C PHE A 38 -12.49 -3.66 -11.57
N ASN A 39 -12.92 -2.47 -11.99
CA ASN A 39 -12.28 -1.72 -13.07
C ASN A 39 -10.85 -1.31 -12.72
N LEU A 40 -10.58 -0.95 -11.45
CA LEU A 40 -9.25 -0.59 -10.98
C LEU A 40 -8.25 -1.75 -11.02
N ARG A 41 -8.70 -3.01 -11.04
CA ARG A 41 -7.80 -4.20 -11.08
C ARG A 41 -6.80 -4.16 -12.24
N LYS A 42 -7.14 -3.52 -13.36
CA LYS A 42 -6.25 -3.35 -14.53
C LYS A 42 -5.09 -2.38 -14.27
N SER A 43 -5.24 -1.49 -13.29
CA SER A 43 -4.30 -0.43 -12.96
C SER A 43 -3.49 -0.70 -11.69
N VAL A 44 -3.74 -1.82 -11.00
CA VAL A 44 -3.04 -2.18 -9.75
C VAL A 44 -1.66 -2.75 -10.06
N PRO A 45 -0.56 -2.13 -9.58
CA PRO A 45 0.79 -2.60 -9.83
C PRO A 45 1.04 -4.04 -9.37
N SER A 46 2.00 -4.71 -10.00
CA SER A 46 2.27 -6.14 -9.78
C SER A 46 2.78 -6.48 -8.37
N GLU A 47 3.23 -5.49 -7.59
CA GLU A 47 3.76 -5.63 -6.23
C GLU A 47 2.65 -5.85 -5.20
N PHE A 48 1.42 -5.46 -5.54
CA PHE A 48 0.27 -5.69 -4.66
C PHE A 48 -0.04 -7.19 -4.61
N ALA A 49 -0.05 -7.74 -3.40
CA ALA A 49 -0.26 -9.16 -3.18
C ALA A 49 -1.67 -9.65 -3.59
N ARG A 50 -2.63 -8.74 -3.73
CA ARG A 50 -4.03 -9.01 -4.06
C ARG A 50 -4.55 -7.90 -4.98
N LEU A 51 -5.59 -8.24 -5.74
CA LEU A 51 -6.34 -7.29 -6.54
C LEU A 51 -7.63 -6.90 -5.78
N PRO A 52 -8.17 -5.69 -6.02
CA PRO A 52 -9.44 -5.27 -5.44
C PRO A 52 -10.56 -6.28 -5.69
N ARG A 53 -11.35 -6.55 -4.65
CA ARG A 53 -12.52 -7.45 -4.70
C ARG A 53 -13.83 -6.68 -4.48
N SER A 54 -14.96 -7.34 -4.70
CA SER A 54 -16.28 -6.77 -4.40
C SER A 54 -16.42 -6.48 -2.91
N LEU A 55 -17.24 -5.49 -2.58
CA LEU A 55 -17.68 -5.22 -1.21
C LEU A 55 -18.55 -6.33 -0.62
N ASP A 56 -19.13 -7.22 -1.46
CA ASP A 56 -19.89 -8.38 -0.99
C ASP A 56 -19.01 -9.37 -0.20
N ASP A 57 -17.75 -9.51 -0.62
CA ASP A 57 -16.79 -10.45 -0.04
C ASP A 57 -16.09 -9.90 1.21
N ILE A 58 -16.54 -8.74 1.74
CA ILE A 58 -15.79 -8.00 2.75
C ILE A 58 -15.44 -8.81 4.01
N GLU A 59 -16.28 -9.77 4.38
CA GLU A 59 -16.03 -10.66 5.52
C GLU A 59 -14.76 -11.50 5.33
N PHE A 60 -14.42 -11.83 4.08
CA PHE A 60 -13.28 -12.62 3.68
C PHE A 60 -12.08 -11.79 3.24
N TRP A 61 -12.15 -10.46 3.34
CA TRP A 61 -11.01 -9.59 3.05
C TRP A 61 -9.90 -9.77 4.08
N LYS A 62 -8.67 -9.88 3.58
CA LYS A 62 -7.45 -9.92 4.39
C LYS A 62 -7.00 -8.50 4.74
N ALA A 63 -6.17 -8.39 5.76
CA ALA A 63 -5.64 -7.09 6.20
C ALA A 63 -4.94 -6.28 5.10
N THR A 64 -4.30 -6.95 4.14
CA THR A 64 -3.65 -6.30 3.00
C THR A 64 -4.65 -5.62 2.07
N GLU A 65 -5.86 -6.16 1.94
CA GLU A 65 -6.92 -5.59 1.09
C GLU A 65 -7.57 -4.39 1.76
N PHE A 66 -7.77 -4.45 3.08
CA PHE A 66 -8.16 -3.26 3.85
C PHE A 66 -7.08 -2.17 3.81
N ARG A 67 -5.79 -2.53 3.81
CA ARG A 67 -4.69 -1.58 3.64
C ARG A 67 -4.68 -0.97 2.25
N GLU A 68 -4.85 -1.78 1.21
CA GLU A 68 -4.95 -1.33 -0.17
C GLU A 68 -6.12 -0.36 -0.35
N PHE A 69 -7.29 -0.72 0.19
CA PHE A 69 -8.47 0.13 0.18
C PHE A 69 -8.22 1.45 0.92
N LEU A 70 -7.68 1.41 2.14
CA LEU A 70 -7.41 2.62 2.91
C LEU A 70 -6.38 3.52 2.25
N LEU A 71 -5.30 2.98 1.67
CA LEU A 71 -4.18 3.79 1.21
C LEU A 71 -4.23 4.14 -0.27
N TYR A 72 -5.05 3.46 -1.08
CA TYR A 72 -5.02 3.64 -2.54
C TYR A 72 -6.42 3.71 -3.16
N THR A 73 -7.22 2.66 -3.09
CA THR A 73 -8.44 2.58 -3.92
C THR A 73 -9.66 3.28 -3.31
N GLY A 74 -9.76 3.31 -1.97
CA GLY A 74 -10.88 3.89 -1.23
C GLY A 74 -11.13 5.36 -1.54
N VAL A 75 -10.07 6.17 -1.66
CA VAL A 75 -10.20 7.60 -1.98
C VAL A 75 -10.82 7.87 -3.34
N ILE A 76 -10.65 6.93 -4.28
CA ILE A 76 -11.24 7.04 -5.62
C ILE A 76 -12.70 6.58 -5.57
N VAL A 77 -12.93 5.36 -5.10
CA VAL A 77 -14.24 4.70 -5.22
C VAL A 77 -15.29 5.26 -4.27
N LEU A 78 -14.90 5.91 -3.18
CA LEU A 78 -15.84 6.48 -2.21
C LEU A 78 -16.31 7.90 -2.54
N LYS A 79 -15.60 8.64 -3.39
CA LYS A 79 -15.78 10.09 -3.60
C LYS A 79 -17.20 10.49 -4.05
N SER A 80 -17.82 9.70 -4.92
CA SER A 80 -19.22 9.90 -5.38
C SER A 80 -20.23 9.00 -4.67
N ASN A 81 -19.75 8.02 -3.89
CA ASN A 81 -20.59 6.96 -3.32
C ASN A 81 -20.88 7.12 -1.82
N LEU A 82 -20.16 8.01 -1.12
CA LEU A 82 -20.46 8.42 0.25
C LEU A 82 -21.10 9.80 0.31
N SER A 83 -21.75 10.12 1.44
CA SER A 83 -22.09 11.52 1.74
C SER A 83 -20.81 12.33 1.94
N LYS A 84 -20.87 13.64 1.67
CA LYS A 84 -19.73 14.54 1.80
C LYS A 84 -19.11 14.48 3.20
N GLU A 85 -19.93 14.40 4.24
CA GLU A 85 -19.50 14.23 5.63
C GLU A 85 -18.69 12.94 5.85
N LYS A 86 -19.23 11.78 5.45
CA LYS A 86 -18.56 10.48 5.60
C LYS A 86 -17.29 10.38 4.76
N TYR A 87 -17.28 10.96 3.56
CA TYR A 87 -16.10 10.98 2.70
C TYR A 87 -14.99 11.87 3.30
N ASN A 88 -15.34 13.07 3.78
CA ASN A 88 -14.37 13.94 4.45
C ASN A 88 -13.82 13.30 5.73
N HIS A 89 -14.67 12.61 6.49
CA HIS A 89 -14.23 11.82 7.65
C HIS A 89 -13.25 10.71 7.26
N PHE A 90 -13.54 9.96 6.21
CA PHE A 90 -12.60 8.98 5.66
C PHE A 90 -11.27 9.63 5.22
N LEU A 91 -11.31 10.82 4.62
CA LEU A 91 -10.10 11.55 4.20
C LEU A 91 -9.18 11.92 5.38
N LEU A 92 -9.74 12.22 6.56
CA LEU A 92 -8.93 12.45 7.77
C LEU A 92 -8.08 11.22 8.09
N LEU A 93 -8.68 10.02 8.08
CA LEU A 93 -7.96 8.77 8.32
C LEU A 93 -6.98 8.46 7.17
N PHE A 94 -7.42 8.59 5.93
CA PHE A 94 -6.61 8.38 4.72
C PHE A 94 -5.31 9.17 4.78
N VAL A 95 -5.41 10.49 4.94
CA VAL A 95 -4.27 11.41 4.96
C VAL A 95 -3.35 11.09 6.13
N SER A 96 -3.91 10.90 7.32
CA SER A 96 -3.14 10.62 8.52
C SER A 96 -2.31 9.35 8.40
N ILE A 97 -2.92 8.24 7.97
CA ILE A 97 -2.21 6.96 7.86
C ILE A 97 -1.22 6.99 6.69
N ARG A 98 -1.52 7.68 5.58
CA ARG A 98 -0.55 7.91 4.49
C ARG A 98 0.69 8.64 4.97
N ILE A 99 0.54 9.71 5.76
CA ILE A 99 1.67 10.44 6.37
C ILE A 99 2.47 9.48 7.26
N LEU A 100 1.80 8.78 8.17
CA LEU A 100 2.45 7.92 9.17
C LEU A 100 3.12 6.66 8.58
N CYS A 101 2.74 6.24 7.37
CA CYS A 101 3.40 5.14 6.64
C CYS A 101 4.61 5.58 5.81
N SER A 102 4.78 6.87 5.50
CA SER A 102 5.86 7.34 4.60
C SER A 102 7.13 7.65 5.37
N ASN A 103 8.27 7.10 4.93
CA ASN A 103 9.59 7.31 5.56
C ASN A 103 10.00 8.79 5.63
N GLU A 104 9.68 9.57 4.59
CA GLU A 104 10.11 10.97 4.48
C GLU A 104 9.11 11.92 5.18
N VAL A 105 7.82 11.61 5.04
CA VAL A 105 6.74 12.53 5.42
C VAL A 105 6.32 12.33 6.87
N CYS A 106 6.52 11.14 7.45
CA CYS A 106 6.00 10.79 8.77
C CYS A 106 6.55 11.66 9.90
N ASN A 107 7.81 12.07 9.83
CA ASN A 107 8.46 12.91 10.84
C ASN A 107 8.09 14.38 10.63
N LYS A 108 8.18 14.87 9.38
CA LYS A 108 7.89 16.25 9.02
C LYS A 108 6.44 16.65 9.33
N TYR A 109 5.49 15.77 9.03
CA TYR A 109 4.06 16.05 9.18
C TYR A 109 3.39 15.25 10.32
N ASN A 110 4.18 14.76 11.28
CA ASN A 110 3.66 13.99 12.40
C ASN A 110 2.59 14.77 13.21
N ASN A 111 2.85 16.06 13.48
CA ASN A 111 1.92 16.94 14.18
C ASN A 111 0.58 17.07 13.43
N LEU A 112 0.64 17.21 12.11
CA LEU A 112 -0.53 17.27 11.25
C LEU A 112 -1.32 15.96 11.32
N ALA A 113 -0.66 14.81 11.17
CA ALA A 113 -1.31 13.51 11.30
C ALA A 113 -1.96 13.33 12.68
N SER A 114 -1.31 13.80 13.76
CA SER A 114 -1.89 13.76 15.10
C SER A 114 -3.17 14.60 15.21
N LYS A 115 -3.18 15.82 14.66
CA LYS A 115 -4.37 16.66 14.63
C LYS A 115 -5.52 16.00 13.87
N LEU A 116 -5.24 15.50 12.66
CA LEU A 116 -6.25 14.87 11.79
C LEU A 116 -6.82 13.58 12.39
N ILE A 117 -6.01 12.77 13.08
CA ILE A 117 -6.50 11.58 13.79
C ILE A 117 -7.40 11.97 14.97
N ARG A 118 -7.05 13.01 15.74
CA ARG A 118 -7.90 13.48 16.85
C ARG A 118 -9.24 13.94 16.32
N GLU A 119 -9.24 14.75 15.27
CA GLU A 119 -10.45 15.19 14.59
C GLU A 119 -11.30 14.00 14.09
N PHE A 120 -10.65 12.99 13.49
CA PHE A 120 -11.32 11.76 13.08
C PHE A 120 -11.99 11.03 14.25
N VAL A 121 -11.32 10.92 15.40
CA VAL A 121 -11.85 10.23 16.59
C VAL A 121 -12.96 11.03 17.25
N GLU A 122 -12.82 12.35 17.34
CA GLU A 122 -13.80 13.28 17.93
C GLU A 122 -15.11 13.27 17.14
N SER A 123 -15.05 13.32 15.80
CA SER A 123 -16.26 13.28 14.96
C SER A 123 -16.82 11.86 14.79
N TYR A 124 -16.12 10.81 15.24
CA TYR A 124 -16.53 9.42 15.07
C TYR A 124 -17.85 9.12 15.80
N SER A 125 -17.98 9.60 17.04
CA SER A 125 -19.20 9.41 17.86
C SER A 125 -20.42 10.04 17.21
N THR A 126 -20.25 11.23 16.62
CA THR A 126 -21.34 11.96 15.96
C THR A 126 -21.81 11.24 14.70
N ILE A 127 -20.88 10.73 13.89
CA ILE A 127 -21.22 10.10 12.60
C ILE A 127 -21.75 8.66 12.77
N TYR A 128 -21.15 7.88 13.66
CA TYR A 128 -21.41 6.45 13.78
C TYR A 128 -22.19 6.08 15.06
N GLY A 129 -22.01 6.85 16.13
CA GLY A 129 -22.57 6.61 17.45
C GLY A 129 -21.48 6.43 18.52
N PRO A 130 -21.64 7.00 19.73
CA PRO A 130 -20.62 6.93 20.79
C PRO A 130 -20.32 5.50 21.26
N GLN A 131 -21.33 4.61 21.25
CA GLN A 131 -21.17 3.19 21.58
C GLN A 131 -20.21 2.46 20.64
N PHE A 132 -19.87 3.07 19.50
CA PHE A 132 -18.96 2.49 18.52
C PHE A 132 -17.51 3.00 18.63
N ILE A 133 -17.19 3.84 19.61
CA ILE A 133 -15.79 4.15 19.92
C ILE A 133 -15.21 2.99 20.72
N ASN A 134 -14.52 2.08 20.02
CA ASN A 134 -13.84 0.95 20.65
C ASN A 134 -12.35 1.26 20.88
N TYR A 135 -11.66 0.30 21.50
CA TYR A 135 -10.22 0.38 21.74
C TYR A 135 -9.40 0.71 20.48
N ASN A 136 -9.74 0.13 19.33
CA ASN A 136 -9.01 0.38 18.08
C ASN A 136 -9.17 1.83 17.60
N VAL A 137 -10.37 2.40 17.70
CA VAL A 137 -10.64 3.80 17.34
C VAL A 137 -9.86 4.73 18.27
N HIS A 138 -9.93 4.51 19.58
CA HIS A 138 -9.18 5.30 20.55
C HIS A 138 -7.66 5.19 20.31
N SER A 139 -7.15 3.97 20.10
CA SER A 139 -5.72 3.70 19.91
C SER A 139 -5.08 4.47 18.75
N LEU A 140 -5.88 4.92 17.76
CA LEU A 140 -5.38 5.72 16.66
C LEU A 140 -4.63 6.97 17.13
N ILE A 141 -5.12 7.65 18.18
CA ILE A 141 -4.55 8.92 18.66
C ILE A 141 -3.10 8.78 19.13
N HIS A 142 -2.68 7.56 19.47
CA HIS A 142 -1.33 7.24 19.93
C HIS A 142 -0.37 6.87 18.79
N LEU A 143 -0.86 6.56 17.58
CA LEU A 143 -0.01 6.18 16.45
C LEU A 143 1.06 7.23 16.11
N PRO A 144 0.78 8.55 16.08
CA PRO A 144 1.80 9.56 15.82
C PRO A 144 2.97 9.51 16.82
N PHE A 145 2.69 9.25 18.11
CA PHE A 145 3.71 9.11 19.14
C PHE A 145 4.62 7.92 18.87
N PHE A 146 4.05 6.74 18.60
CA PHE A 146 4.85 5.56 18.28
C PHE A 146 5.65 5.71 17.00
N VAL A 147 5.13 6.46 16.02
CA VAL A 147 5.86 6.74 14.78
C VAL A 147 7.09 7.62 15.02
N ARG A 148 7.06 8.54 16.00
CA ARG A 148 8.27 9.30 16.38
C ARG A 148 9.33 8.41 17.01
N LEU A 149 8.92 7.40 17.77
CA LEU A 149 9.84 6.52 18.48
C LEU A 149 10.43 5.44 17.57
N TYR A 150 9.61 4.82 16.73
CA TYR A 150 9.97 3.60 15.98
C TYR A 150 10.05 3.83 14.46
N GLY A 151 9.86 5.07 14.02
CA GLY A 151 9.74 5.42 12.61
C GLY A 151 8.37 5.03 12.03
N PRO A 152 8.26 4.96 10.70
CA PRO A 152 7.01 4.69 9.98
C PRO A 152 6.23 3.47 10.49
N LEU A 153 4.90 3.50 10.34
CA LEU A 153 4.00 2.44 10.81
C LEU A 153 4.41 1.04 10.35
N ASP A 154 5.02 0.91 9.18
CA ASP A 154 5.42 -0.38 8.62
C ASP A 154 6.56 -1.04 9.41
N ASN A 155 7.41 -0.26 10.08
CA ASN A 155 8.55 -0.75 10.88
C ASN A 155 8.11 -1.65 12.04
N PHE A 156 7.02 -1.28 12.71
CA PHE A 156 6.46 -1.99 13.87
C PHE A 156 5.11 -2.63 13.56
N SER A 157 4.76 -2.79 12.29
CA SER A 157 3.54 -3.48 11.89
C SER A 157 3.65 -4.99 12.07
N ALA A 158 2.54 -5.63 12.45
CA ALA A 158 2.44 -7.08 12.60
C ALA A 158 2.58 -7.87 11.28
N PHE A 159 2.52 -7.22 10.10
CA PHE A 159 2.47 -7.91 8.80
C PHE A 159 3.66 -8.84 8.55
N LYS A 160 4.89 -8.37 8.83
CA LYS A 160 6.11 -9.16 8.64
C LYS A 160 6.15 -10.39 9.57
N TYR A 161 5.69 -10.21 10.80
CA TYR A 161 5.68 -11.27 11.82
C TYR A 161 4.62 -12.33 11.50
N GLU A 162 3.41 -11.94 11.10
CA GLU A 162 2.35 -12.86 10.69
C GLU A 162 2.73 -13.68 9.45
N ASN A 163 3.36 -13.05 8.46
CA ASN A 163 3.89 -13.76 7.30
C ASN A 163 4.97 -14.77 7.72
N TYR A 164 5.87 -14.39 8.61
CA TYR A 164 6.93 -15.29 9.10
C TYR A 164 6.37 -16.43 9.97
N LEU A 165 5.36 -16.18 10.80
CA LEU A 165 4.65 -17.21 11.58
C LEU A 165 4.05 -18.29 10.67
N GLN A 166 3.55 -17.92 9.49
CA GLN A 166 3.08 -18.90 8.51
C GLN A 166 4.22 -19.79 7.99
N THR A 167 5.40 -19.23 7.75
CA THR A 167 6.60 -20.00 7.38
C THR A 167 6.99 -20.97 8.47
N LEU A 168 7.02 -20.51 9.74
CA LEU A 168 7.31 -21.35 10.89
C LEU A 168 6.32 -22.52 11.00
N LYS A 169 5.01 -22.24 10.90
CA LYS A 169 3.96 -23.27 10.92
C LYS A 169 4.15 -24.33 9.84
N LYS A 170 4.49 -23.93 8.61
CA LYS A 170 4.72 -24.87 7.49
C LYS A 170 6.00 -25.69 7.65
N SER A 171 6.98 -25.15 8.37
CA SER A 171 8.26 -25.83 8.58
C SER A 171 8.19 -26.95 9.62
N MET A 172 7.17 -26.94 10.48
CA MET A 172 6.94 -27.99 11.47
C MET A 172 6.40 -29.25 10.79
N LYS A 173 7.04 -30.39 11.05
CA LYS A 173 6.59 -31.71 10.59
C LYS A 173 5.86 -32.49 11.68
N CYS A 174 6.13 -32.22 12.96
CA CYS A 174 5.53 -32.96 14.07
C CYS A 174 5.10 -32.06 15.24
N CYS A 175 3.88 -32.25 15.73
CA CYS A 175 3.36 -31.50 16.89
C CYS A 175 3.92 -31.97 18.24
N LYS A 176 4.75 -33.03 18.29
CA LYS A 176 5.22 -33.62 19.57
C LYS A 176 6.28 -32.76 20.26
N TYR A 177 7.12 -32.05 19.51
CA TYR A 177 8.17 -31.16 20.04
C TYR A 177 8.30 -29.86 19.23
N PRO A 178 7.26 -29.01 19.23
CA PRO A 178 7.17 -27.88 18.31
C PRO A 178 8.28 -26.84 18.51
N LEU A 179 8.64 -26.56 19.77
CA LEU A 179 9.69 -25.58 20.09
C LEU A 179 11.08 -26.03 19.64
N SER A 180 11.44 -27.29 19.92
CA SER A 180 12.74 -27.85 19.52
C SER A 180 12.88 -27.90 18.01
N GLU A 181 11.82 -28.27 17.29
CA GLU A 181 11.80 -28.32 15.83
C GLU A 181 11.97 -26.93 15.21
N ILE A 182 11.21 -25.94 15.69
CA ILE A 182 11.34 -24.53 15.25
C ILE A 182 12.75 -24.01 15.54
N LYS A 183 13.27 -24.21 16.75
CA LYS A 183 14.62 -23.78 17.14
C LYS A 183 15.68 -24.35 16.19
N ASN A 184 15.67 -25.66 15.97
CA ASN A 184 16.62 -26.32 15.09
C ASN A 184 16.49 -25.80 13.65
N LYS A 185 15.27 -25.50 13.19
CA LYS A 185 15.05 -24.95 11.85
C LYS A 185 15.59 -23.52 11.71
N ILE A 186 15.36 -22.64 12.70
CA ILE A 186 15.91 -21.28 12.70
C ILE A 186 17.44 -21.33 12.64
N ILE A 187 18.06 -22.15 13.49
CA ILE A 187 19.52 -22.33 13.50
C ILE A 187 20.02 -22.82 12.12
N SER A 188 19.31 -23.78 11.50
CA SER A 188 19.71 -24.26 10.17
C SER A 188 19.65 -23.18 9.09
N LEU A 189 18.64 -22.30 9.12
CA LEU A 189 18.48 -21.21 8.15
C LEU A 189 19.56 -20.14 8.32
N GLU A 190 19.87 -19.76 9.56
CA GLU A 190 20.93 -18.79 9.88
C GLU A 190 22.32 -19.30 9.44
N CYS A 191 22.59 -20.61 9.60
CA CYS A 191 23.84 -21.23 9.14
C CYS A 191 23.96 -21.30 7.60
N GLU A 192 22.85 -21.36 6.87
CA GLU A 192 22.83 -21.32 5.40
C GLU A 192 23.10 -19.91 4.86
N GLU A 193 22.56 -18.86 5.50
CA GLU A 193 22.73 -17.45 5.07
C GLU A 193 24.18 -16.95 5.20
N LEU A 194 24.95 -17.45 6.16
CA LEU A 194 26.36 -17.07 6.38
C LEU A 194 27.30 -17.49 5.23
N LYS A 195 26.88 -18.36 4.31
CA LYS A 195 27.72 -18.89 3.22
C LYS A 195 27.66 -18.09 1.92
N THR A 196 26.77 -17.10 1.79
CA THR A 196 26.61 -16.33 0.55
C THR A 196 26.93 -14.84 0.72
N ILE A 197 28.19 -14.52 0.97
CA ILE A 197 28.72 -13.15 0.81
C ILE A 197 29.58 -13.11 -0.45
N THR A 198 28.93 -13.18 -1.61
CA THR A 198 29.46 -12.48 -2.80
C THR A 198 28.70 -11.15 -2.89
N PRO A 199 29.39 -10.00 -3.03
CA PRO A 199 28.73 -8.72 -3.21
C PRO A 199 28.08 -8.75 -4.59
N ASN A 200 26.83 -9.23 -4.63
CA ASN A 200 26.05 -9.30 -5.84
C ASN A 200 25.70 -7.85 -6.23
N LYS A 201 26.57 -7.22 -7.03
CA LYS A 201 26.38 -5.89 -7.63
C LYS A 201 25.13 -5.80 -8.51
N CYS A 202 24.51 -6.93 -8.86
CA CYS A 202 23.35 -6.94 -9.73
C CYS A 202 22.10 -6.39 -9.02
N ILE A 203 21.67 -5.20 -9.47
CA ILE A 203 20.45 -4.50 -9.04
C ILE A 203 19.19 -5.30 -9.43
N LEU A 204 19.29 -6.12 -10.47
CA LEU A 204 18.17 -6.86 -11.04
C LEU A 204 18.02 -8.25 -10.44
N LYS A 205 16.79 -8.60 -10.06
CA LYS A 205 16.38 -9.96 -9.69
C LYS A 205 15.92 -10.77 -10.90
N TYR A 206 15.19 -10.13 -11.82
CA TYR A 206 14.66 -10.74 -13.02
C TYR A 206 14.54 -9.70 -14.14
N PHE A 207 14.72 -10.11 -15.39
CA PHE A 207 14.56 -9.23 -16.55
C PHE A 207 14.10 -10.02 -17.78
N LYS A 208 13.44 -9.31 -18.71
CA LYS A 208 13.08 -9.79 -20.05
C LYS A 208 13.66 -8.86 -21.09
N ILE A 209 14.51 -9.38 -21.96
CA ILE A 209 15.16 -8.62 -23.03
C ILE A 209 14.19 -8.48 -24.21
N ASP A 210 14.31 -7.35 -24.91
CA ASP A 210 13.69 -7.11 -26.21
C ASP A 210 14.72 -7.41 -27.31
N GLU A 211 14.71 -8.63 -27.83
CA GLU A 211 15.70 -9.10 -28.82
C GLU A 211 15.62 -8.32 -30.14
N ASN A 212 14.43 -7.79 -30.49
CA ASN A 212 14.24 -7.06 -31.74
C ASN A 212 14.89 -5.67 -31.73
N LEU A 213 14.99 -5.05 -30.56
CA LEU A 213 15.55 -3.70 -30.41
C LEU A 213 17.02 -3.72 -29.96
N SER A 214 17.49 -4.83 -29.40
CA SER A 214 18.83 -4.97 -28.85
C SER A 214 19.88 -5.14 -29.94
N ASN A 215 21.04 -4.52 -29.75
CA ASN A 215 22.18 -4.62 -30.66
C ASN A 215 23.49 -4.83 -29.88
N LEU A 216 24.62 -4.87 -30.58
CA LEU A 216 25.95 -5.10 -29.98
C LEU A 216 26.33 -4.06 -28.91
N GLU A 217 25.75 -2.86 -28.94
CA GLU A 217 26.05 -1.78 -28.00
C GLU A 217 25.00 -1.61 -26.91
N LEU A 218 23.73 -1.82 -27.22
CA LEU A 218 22.60 -1.53 -26.35
C LEU A 218 21.71 -2.77 -26.19
N THR A 219 21.49 -3.15 -24.93
CA THR A 219 20.48 -4.14 -24.56
C THR A 219 19.21 -3.42 -24.12
N PHE A 220 18.08 -3.71 -24.77
CA PHE A 220 16.77 -3.19 -24.39
C PHE A 220 15.99 -4.21 -23.56
N TYR A 221 15.22 -3.72 -22.58
CA TYR A 221 14.42 -4.55 -21.69
C TYR A 221 12.93 -4.24 -21.84
N HIS A 222 12.12 -5.30 -21.96
CA HIS A 222 10.67 -5.22 -21.86
C HIS A 222 10.19 -5.05 -20.42
N GLN A 223 10.88 -5.73 -19.50
CA GLN A 223 10.54 -5.74 -18.09
C GLN A 223 11.80 -5.97 -17.26
N ILE A 224 11.92 -5.26 -16.14
CA ILE A 224 12.92 -5.52 -15.12
C ILE A 224 12.26 -5.62 -13.75
N THR A 225 12.86 -6.39 -12.85
CA THR A 225 12.43 -6.54 -11.46
C THR A 225 13.60 -6.24 -10.55
N LEU A 226 13.43 -5.28 -9.64
CA LEU A 226 14.48 -4.84 -8.73
C LEU A 226 14.66 -5.82 -7.58
N LYS A 227 15.91 -6.07 -7.19
CA LYS A 227 16.23 -7.02 -6.12
C LYS A 227 15.91 -6.47 -4.72
N SER A 228 15.98 -5.15 -4.53
CA SER A 228 15.79 -4.48 -3.24
C SER A 228 14.36 -4.60 -2.70
N ASN A 229 13.36 -4.45 -3.57
CA ASN A 229 11.96 -4.32 -3.18
C ASN A 229 11.00 -5.18 -4.03
N ASN A 230 11.50 -5.97 -4.98
CA ASN A 230 10.72 -6.73 -5.96
C ASN A 230 9.82 -5.87 -6.86
N TYR A 231 10.12 -4.58 -7.02
CA TYR A 231 9.33 -3.71 -7.91
C TYR A 231 9.57 -4.11 -9.37
N VAL A 232 8.49 -4.19 -10.12
CA VAL A 232 8.40 -4.59 -11.52
C VAL A 232 8.18 -3.35 -12.36
N ILE A 233 9.15 -3.08 -13.23
CA ILE A 233 9.10 -1.98 -14.18
C ILE A 233 8.86 -2.59 -15.56
N CYS A 234 7.81 -2.16 -16.27
CA CYS A 234 7.47 -2.73 -17.58
C CYS A 234 7.04 -1.67 -18.59
N CYS A 235 7.64 -1.69 -19.78
CA CYS A 235 7.37 -0.72 -20.85
C CYS A 235 6.01 -0.93 -21.53
N LYS A 236 5.44 -2.14 -21.49
CA LYS A 236 4.20 -2.49 -22.22
C LYS A 236 2.95 -2.48 -21.33
N ASN A 237 3.13 -2.64 -20.01
CA ASN A 237 2.02 -2.82 -19.09
C ASN A 237 1.72 -1.53 -18.32
N ILE A 238 0.56 -0.91 -18.60
CA ILE A 238 0.13 0.39 -18.07
C ILE A 238 0.28 0.49 -16.54
N LYS A 239 -0.09 -0.57 -15.80
CA LYS A 239 0.00 -0.56 -14.33
C LYS A 239 1.42 -0.43 -13.76
N ASN A 240 2.45 -0.75 -14.55
CA ASN A 240 3.86 -0.78 -14.12
C ASN A 240 4.71 0.23 -14.91
N GLN A 241 4.09 1.24 -15.54
CA GLN A 241 4.74 2.26 -16.37
C GLN A 241 4.97 3.60 -15.65
N PHE A 242 4.23 3.89 -14.59
CA PHE A 242 4.21 5.19 -13.92
C PHE A 242 5.17 5.22 -12.73
N PHE A 243 6.00 6.26 -12.65
CA PHE A 243 6.96 6.47 -11.59
C PHE A 243 6.98 7.92 -11.13
N ILE A 244 7.32 8.13 -9.86
CA ILE A 244 7.64 9.44 -9.30
C ILE A 244 9.16 9.47 -9.13
N LEU A 245 9.80 10.46 -9.71
CA LEU A 245 11.25 10.67 -9.62
C LEU A 245 11.61 11.45 -8.34
N GLU A 246 12.89 11.49 -7.97
CA GLU A 246 13.38 12.22 -6.78
C GLU A 246 13.12 13.73 -6.83
N ASN A 247 12.89 14.27 -8.02
CA ASN A 247 12.52 15.67 -8.23
C ASN A 247 10.99 15.90 -8.25
N ASP A 248 10.21 14.94 -7.72
CA ASP A 248 8.74 14.92 -7.70
C ASP A 248 8.05 14.88 -9.08
N ASP A 249 8.80 14.71 -10.17
CA ASP A 249 8.21 14.57 -11.50
C ASP A 249 7.56 13.20 -11.69
N ILE A 250 6.33 13.21 -12.19
CA ILE A 250 5.62 11.99 -12.58
C ILE A 250 5.93 11.68 -14.03
N VAL A 251 6.43 10.48 -14.28
CA VAL A 251 6.89 10.06 -15.60
C VAL A 251 6.31 8.72 -16.03
N ILE A 252 6.16 8.55 -17.34
CA ILE A 252 5.78 7.29 -17.99
C ILE A 252 7.02 6.72 -18.65
N ILE A 253 7.39 5.49 -18.30
CA ILE A 253 8.51 4.79 -18.93
C ILE A 253 8.13 4.33 -20.34
N LYS A 254 8.96 4.69 -21.31
CA LYS A 254 8.83 4.26 -22.70
C LYS A 254 9.81 3.17 -23.07
N LYS A 255 11.07 3.28 -22.62
CA LYS A 255 12.11 2.28 -22.88
C LYS A 255 13.02 2.13 -21.66
N ILE A 256 13.51 0.91 -21.48
CA ILE A 256 14.52 0.55 -20.48
C ILE A 256 15.67 -0.03 -21.26
N PHE A 257 16.88 0.48 -21.07
CA PHE A 257 18.04 0.02 -21.83
C PHE A 257 19.32 0.12 -21.02
N LYS A 258 20.32 -0.67 -21.41
CA LYS A 258 21.65 -0.67 -20.82
C LYS A 258 22.68 -0.67 -21.93
N ASN A 259 23.72 0.14 -21.78
CA ASN A 259 24.89 0.08 -22.65
C ASN A 259 25.75 -1.12 -22.24
N ASN A 260 26.17 -1.97 -23.18
CA ASN A 260 26.95 -3.16 -22.86
C ASN A 260 28.33 -2.81 -22.25
N ARG A 261 28.79 -1.57 -22.43
CA ARG A 261 30.02 -1.03 -21.81
C ARG A 261 29.83 -0.50 -20.39
N ASP A 262 28.60 -0.12 -20.00
CA ASP A 262 28.29 0.49 -18.70
C ASP A 262 27.37 -0.42 -17.89
N ASP A 263 27.64 -0.62 -16.60
CA ASP A 263 26.73 -1.43 -15.75
C ASP A 263 25.45 -0.67 -15.31
N VAL A 264 25.14 0.45 -15.97
CA VAL A 264 24.06 1.37 -15.59
C VAL A 264 22.83 1.18 -16.50
N ILE A 265 21.68 0.93 -15.87
CA ILE A 265 20.38 0.89 -16.55
C ILE A 265 19.87 2.32 -16.71
N LYS A 266 19.53 2.68 -17.94
CA LYS A 266 18.96 3.98 -18.31
C LYS A 266 17.48 3.82 -18.66
N LEU A 267 16.69 4.82 -18.28
CA LEU A 267 15.25 4.87 -18.53
C LEU A 267 14.96 6.03 -19.49
N LEU A 268 14.32 5.72 -20.62
CA LEU A 268 13.69 6.74 -21.46
C LEU A 268 12.27 6.96 -20.95
N VAL A 269 11.99 8.18 -20.50
CA VAL A 269 10.72 8.53 -19.85
C VAL A 269 10.06 9.74 -20.49
N VAL A 270 8.74 9.82 -20.39
CA VAL A 270 7.94 11.00 -20.78
C VAL A 270 7.36 11.62 -19.53
N LYS A 271 7.64 12.90 -19.31
CA LYS A 271 7.12 13.67 -18.18
C LYS A 271 5.66 14.04 -18.40
N LEU A 272 4.84 13.86 -17.36
CA LEU A 272 3.45 14.33 -17.34
C LEU A 272 3.40 15.77 -16.84
N LEU A 273 2.75 16.66 -17.59
CA LEU A 273 2.67 18.09 -17.27
C LEU A 273 1.32 18.45 -16.60
N SER A 274 0.25 17.73 -16.94
CA SER A 274 -1.11 17.99 -16.48
C SER A 274 -1.42 17.33 -15.12
N ILE A 275 -0.77 17.80 -14.05
CA ILE A 275 -0.90 17.20 -12.71
C ILE A 275 -1.61 18.15 -11.74
N SER A 276 -2.76 17.71 -11.21
CA SER A 276 -3.55 18.43 -10.21
C SER A 276 -3.83 17.59 -8.95
N ASP A 277 -4.42 18.21 -7.94
CA ASP A 277 -4.82 17.52 -6.71
C ASP A 277 -6.16 16.79 -6.87
N LEU A 278 -6.23 15.52 -6.48
CA LEU A 278 -7.46 14.72 -6.46
C LEU A 278 -8.49 15.28 -5.46
N PHE A 279 -8.00 15.84 -4.35
CA PHE A 279 -8.76 16.51 -3.30
C PHE A 279 -7.90 17.61 -2.66
N LYS A 280 -8.55 18.65 -2.12
CA LYS A 280 -7.89 19.80 -1.48
C LYS A 280 -7.97 19.80 0.05
N LEU A 281 -8.96 19.10 0.61
CA LEU A 281 -9.20 18.98 2.04
C LEU A 281 -9.01 17.52 2.47
N PRO A 282 -8.51 17.24 3.68
CA PRO A 282 -8.06 18.21 4.70
C PRO A 282 -6.73 18.92 4.35
N VAL A 283 -5.97 18.35 3.41
CA VAL A 283 -4.77 18.95 2.80
C VAL A 283 -4.74 18.60 1.30
N PRO A 284 -3.95 19.32 0.48
CA PRO A 284 -3.77 18.96 -0.93
C PRO A 284 -3.27 17.52 -1.07
N SER A 285 -3.89 16.76 -1.96
CA SER A 285 -3.59 15.33 -2.13
C SER A 285 -2.12 15.08 -2.53
N LYS A 286 -1.48 16.04 -3.21
CA LYS A 286 -0.05 16.01 -3.56
C LYS A 286 0.85 15.85 -2.34
N LEU A 287 0.49 16.43 -1.19
CA LEU A 287 1.28 16.34 0.06
C LEU A 287 1.47 14.89 0.51
N VAL A 288 0.46 14.04 0.27
CA VAL A 288 0.49 12.62 0.64
C VAL A 288 0.84 11.72 -0.54
N GLY A 289 1.33 12.26 -1.66
CA GLY A 289 1.72 11.50 -2.84
C GLY A 289 0.53 10.95 -3.63
N VAL A 290 -0.55 11.72 -3.73
CA VAL A 290 -1.73 11.38 -4.55
C VAL A 290 -1.96 12.48 -5.58
N PHE A 291 -2.01 12.07 -6.84
CA PHE A 291 -2.02 12.97 -7.99
C PHE A 291 -3.19 12.62 -8.90
N PHE A 292 -3.83 13.65 -9.46
CA PHE A 292 -4.79 13.51 -10.54
C PHE A 292 -4.13 13.94 -11.84
N VAL A 293 -4.08 13.02 -12.81
CA VAL A 293 -3.49 13.24 -14.13
C VAL A 293 -4.64 13.40 -15.12
N ASN A 294 -4.68 14.55 -15.81
CA ASN A 294 -5.69 14.83 -16.85
C ASN A 294 -5.24 14.27 -18.20
#